data_AF-A0A4D5RNW2-F1
#
_entry.id   AF-A0A4D5RNW2-F1
#
_cell.length_a   1.000
_cell.length_b   1.000
_cell.length_c   1.000
_cell.angle_alpha   90.00
_cell.angle_beta   90.00
_cell.angle_gamma   90.00
#
_symmetry.space_group_name_H-M   'P 1'
#
loop_
_entity.id
_entity.type
_entity.pdbx_description
1 polymer ?
#
loop_
_entity_poly.entity_id
_entity_poly.type
_entity_poly.pdbx_seq_one_letter_code
_entity_poly.pdbx_strand_id
1 'polypeptide(L)'
;MADESEIVPELTDVQRKRIAANRERALQIKKAKLAVKSIAENNAAGRRAVDTGGGFLLDQETMAAASQGSPVKTVQMPSEHSTCDSCGKAFLLSFLLENFALEVCDNCRDKEDKHKLITRTESKAEYLLKDCDFDRREPPLKFIVKKNPHYTLGSMKLYLKCQVEERAIEVWGSLEELDRELEKKDGERAKRKQKAFNKRVKELRMTVRSSLYRPPGTNHVHSYGDEEHDADNDEYFKICDSCGHRMSYEKM
;
A
#
# COMPACT_ATOMS: atom_id res chain seq x y z
N MET A 1 -9.05 -58.43 33.97
CA MET A 1 -8.36 -58.52 32.67
C MET A 1 -9.38 -58.22 31.59
N ALA A 2 -9.26 -57.07 30.94
CA ALA A 2 -9.88 -56.80 29.65
C ALA A 2 -9.00 -55.75 28.97
N ASP A 3 -8.49 -56.13 27.80
CA ASP A 3 -7.50 -55.45 26.98
C ASP A 3 -8.25 -54.58 25.96
N GLU A 4 -8.09 -53.25 26.03
CA GLU A 4 -8.64 -52.30 25.06
C GLU A 4 -7.63 -52.07 23.94
N SER A 5 -7.78 -52.80 22.84
CA SER A 5 -7.03 -52.55 21.61
C SER A 5 -7.73 -51.46 20.77
N GLU A 6 -7.09 -50.30 20.66
CA GLU A 6 -7.51 -49.15 19.86
C GLU A 6 -7.59 -49.46 18.35
N ILE A 7 -8.74 -49.17 17.73
CA ILE A 7 -8.97 -49.34 16.29
C ILE A 7 -8.57 -48.05 15.56
N VAL A 8 -7.45 -48.08 14.82
CA VAL A 8 -6.98 -46.96 14.00
C VAL A 8 -7.67 -47.01 12.62
N PRO A 9 -8.31 -45.92 12.15
CA PRO A 9 -9.02 -45.93 10.86
C PRO A 9 -8.02 -46.02 9.69
N GLU A 10 -8.16 -47.06 8.87
CA GLU A 10 -7.30 -47.29 7.71
C GLU A 10 -7.60 -46.30 6.57
N LEU A 11 -6.56 -45.59 6.11
CA LEU A 11 -6.66 -44.63 5.01
C LEU A 11 -6.91 -45.33 3.67
N THR A 12 -7.77 -44.76 2.84
CA THR A 12 -8.04 -45.25 1.48
C THR A 12 -6.84 -45.06 0.55
N ASP A 13 -6.73 -45.91 -0.49
CA ASP A 13 -5.58 -45.88 -1.42
C ASP A 13 -5.40 -44.54 -2.14
N VAL A 14 -6.51 -43.85 -2.42
CA VAL A 14 -6.49 -42.50 -3.02
C VAL A 14 -5.87 -41.48 -2.06
N GLN A 15 -6.19 -41.57 -0.77
CA GLN A 15 -5.59 -40.71 0.26
C GLN A 15 -4.10 -41.01 0.43
N ARG A 16 -3.69 -42.28 0.42
CA ARG A 16 -2.27 -42.68 0.50
C ARG A 16 -1.45 -42.15 -0.69
N LYS A 17 -1.98 -42.24 -1.91
CA LYS A 17 -1.34 -41.67 -3.12
C LYS A 17 -1.21 -40.14 -3.05
N ARG A 18 -2.24 -39.45 -2.55
CA ARG A 18 -2.20 -37.98 -2.37
C ARG A 18 -1.18 -37.56 -1.31
N ILE A 19 -1.11 -38.29 -0.20
CA ILE A 19 -0.11 -38.05 0.86
C ILE A 19 1.31 -38.29 0.32
N ALA A 20 1.53 -39.35 -0.46
CA ALA A 20 2.83 -39.64 -1.08
C ALA A 20 3.26 -38.52 -2.06
N ALA A 21 2.36 -38.07 -2.95
CA ALA A 21 2.64 -36.99 -3.89
C ALA A 21 2.93 -35.65 -3.19
N ASN A 22 2.18 -35.31 -2.14
CA ASN A 22 2.45 -34.12 -1.33
C ASN A 22 3.79 -34.21 -0.60
N ARG A 23 4.15 -35.38 -0.08
CA ARG A 23 5.44 -35.62 0.57
C ARG A 23 6.60 -35.45 -0.41
N GLU A 24 6.48 -35.96 -1.63
CA GLU A 24 7.50 -35.80 -2.66
C GLU A 24 7.70 -34.33 -3.07
N ARG A 25 6.59 -33.59 -3.27
CA ARG A 25 6.64 -32.16 -3.59
C ARG A 25 7.29 -31.35 -2.46
N ALA A 26 7.00 -31.67 -1.20
CA ALA A 26 7.63 -31.02 -0.05
C ALA A 26 9.14 -31.28 0.00
N LEU A 27 9.59 -32.51 -0.31
CA LEU A 27 11.00 -32.85 -0.39
C LEU A 27 11.71 -32.10 -1.53
N GLN A 28 11.08 -31.94 -2.69
CA GLN A 28 11.63 -31.17 -3.81
C GLN A 28 11.79 -29.67 -3.45
N ILE A 29 10.81 -29.07 -2.79
CA ILE A 29 10.89 -27.68 -2.32
C ILE A 29 12.03 -27.52 -1.30
N LYS A 30 12.20 -28.49 -0.38
CA LYS A 30 13.28 -28.46 0.60
C LYS A 30 14.66 -28.55 -0.06
N LYS A 31 14.82 -29.43 -1.06
CA LYS A 31 16.06 -29.54 -1.86
C LYS A 31 16.36 -28.24 -2.62
N ALA A 32 15.37 -27.64 -3.27
CA ALA A 32 15.54 -26.37 -3.98
C ALA A 32 15.97 -25.23 -3.04
N LYS A 33 15.37 -25.14 -1.85
CA LYS A 33 15.76 -24.14 -0.82
C LYS A 33 17.19 -24.34 -0.31
N LEU A 34 17.62 -25.59 -0.12
CA LEU A 34 19.01 -25.90 0.26
C LEU A 34 20.01 -25.49 -0.83
N ALA A 35 19.67 -25.71 -2.11
CA ALA A 35 20.51 -25.29 -3.22
C ALA A 35 20.65 -23.75 -3.30
N VAL A 36 19.55 -23.01 -3.12
CA VAL A 36 19.59 -21.54 -3.06
C VAL A 36 20.42 -21.06 -1.85
N LYS A 37 20.31 -21.73 -0.70
CA LYS A 37 21.10 -21.42 0.49
C LYS A 37 22.59 -21.68 0.26
N SER A 38 22.96 -22.79 -0.37
CA SER A 38 24.37 -23.06 -0.70
C SER A 38 24.93 -22.06 -1.72
N ILE A 39 24.12 -21.58 -2.67
CA ILE A 39 24.55 -20.53 -3.61
C ILE A 39 24.76 -19.19 -2.88
N ALA A 40 23.91 -18.86 -1.90
CA ALA A 40 24.07 -17.67 -1.07
C ALA A 40 25.32 -17.75 -0.17
N GLU A 41 25.58 -18.90 0.46
CA GLU A 41 26.75 -19.11 1.31
C GLU A 41 28.07 -19.08 0.50
N ASN A 42 28.08 -19.64 -0.71
CA ASN A 42 29.25 -19.55 -1.59
C ASN A 42 29.51 -18.11 -2.10
N ASN A 43 28.46 -17.30 -2.30
CA ASN A 43 28.63 -15.87 -2.60
C ASN A 43 29.16 -15.06 -1.41
N ALA A 44 28.81 -15.44 -0.18
CA ALA A 44 29.32 -14.78 1.02
C ALA A 44 30.80 -15.11 1.31
N ALA A 45 31.27 -16.31 0.96
CA ALA A 45 32.66 -16.75 1.16
C ALA A 45 33.65 -16.25 0.09
N GLY A 46 33.17 -15.65 -1.01
CA GLY A 46 34.00 -15.20 -2.14
C GLY A 46 34.54 -13.77 -2.06
N ARG A 47 34.21 -12.99 -1.02
CA ARG A 47 34.62 -11.58 -0.89
C ARG A 47 36.04 -11.46 -0.35
N ARG A 48 37.03 -11.56 -1.25
CA ARG A 48 38.41 -11.14 -0.94
C ARG A 48 38.49 -9.62 -1.07
N ALA A 49 38.46 -8.95 0.06
CA ALA A 49 38.62 -7.51 0.13
C ALA A 49 40.06 -7.14 -0.23
N VAL A 50 40.23 -6.17 -1.15
CA VAL A 50 41.55 -5.74 -1.64
C VAL A 50 41.88 -4.39 -0.99
N ASP A 51 43.05 -4.31 -0.36
CA ASP A 51 43.56 -3.08 0.27
C ASP A 51 44.19 -2.16 -0.78
N THR A 52 43.63 -0.96 -0.95
CA THR A 52 44.14 0.06 -1.88
C THR A 52 45.16 1.01 -1.25
N GLY A 53 45.70 0.68 -0.06
CA GLY A 53 46.80 1.41 0.58
C GLY A 53 46.42 2.77 1.19
N GLY A 54 45.11 3.04 1.33
CA GLY A 54 44.55 4.26 1.92
C GLY A 54 43.74 4.06 3.20
N GLY A 55 43.83 2.87 3.83
CA GLY A 55 43.16 2.56 5.10
C GLY A 55 41.67 2.21 5.01
N PHE A 56 41.12 1.98 3.81
CA PHE A 56 39.76 1.47 3.60
C PHE A 56 39.78 0.22 2.72
N LEU A 57 39.10 -0.84 3.17
CA LEU A 57 39.00 -2.11 2.45
C LEU A 57 37.76 -2.08 1.54
N LEU A 58 37.95 -2.15 0.22
CA LEU A 58 36.88 -2.16 -0.77
C LEU A 58 36.70 -3.58 -1.34
N ASP A 59 35.44 -4.03 -1.45
CA ASP A 59 35.10 -5.32 -2.06
C ASP A 59 35.35 -5.30 -3.58
N GLN A 60 35.74 -6.43 -4.18
CA GLN A 60 36.05 -6.52 -5.61
C GLN A 60 34.87 -6.10 -6.53
N GLU A 61 33.62 -6.20 -6.05
CA GLU A 61 32.42 -5.69 -6.73
C GLU A 61 32.37 -4.15 -6.79
N THR A 62 32.90 -3.44 -5.78
CA THR A 62 32.96 -1.97 -5.79
C THR A 62 34.08 -1.46 -6.69
N MET A 63 35.18 -2.20 -6.85
CA MET A 63 36.19 -1.95 -7.87
C MET A 63 35.61 -2.09 -9.30
N ALA A 64 34.82 -3.13 -9.56
CA ALA A 64 34.16 -3.31 -10.85
C ALA A 64 33.13 -2.19 -11.13
N ALA A 65 32.35 -1.79 -10.13
CA ALA A 65 31.39 -0.68 -10.23
C ALA A 65 32.06 0.69 -10.39
N ALA A 66 33.26 0.90 -9.83
CA ALA A 66 34.04 2.13 -9.99
C ALA A 66 34.81 2.19 -11.32
N SER A 67 35.18 1.02 -11.89
CA SER A 67 35.81 0.91 -13.22
C SER A 67 34.82 1.08 -14.38
N GLN A 68 33.53 0.87 -14.13
CA GLN A 68 32.48 1.33 -15.02
C GLN A 68 32.26 2.81 -14.77
N GLY A 69 33.13 3.63 -15.37
CA GLY A 69 32.85 5.05 -15.56
C GLY A 69 31.42 5.21 -16.05
N SER A 70 30.70 6.18 -15.49
CA SER A 70 29.42 6.60 -16.06
C SER A 70 29.59 6.71 -17.57
N PRO A 71 28.66 6.20 -18.40
CA PRO A 71 28.78 6.36 -19.84
C PRO A 71 28.85 7.87 -20.09
N VAL A 72 30.04 8.34 -20.47
CA VAL A 72 30.25 9.69 -20.96
C VAL A 72 29.44 9.71 -22.24
N LYS A 73 28.21 10.25 -22.18
CA LYS A 73 27.43 10.55 -23.37
C LYS A 73 28.35 11.40 -24.25
N THR A 74 28.78 10.86 -25.38
CA THR A 74 29.43 11.62 -26.43
C THR A 74 28.46 12.72 -26.83
N VAL A 75 28.72 13.95 -26.38
CA VAL A 75 27.92 15.12 -26.74
C VAL A 75 28.21 15.40 -28.21
N GLN A 76 27.38 14.86 -29.09
CA GLN A 76 27.28 15.38 -30.45
C GLN A 76 26.76 16.81 -30.29
N MET A 77 27.64 17.81 -30.46
CA MET A 77 27.23 19.20 -30.43
C MET A 77 26.33 19.46 -31.65
N PRO A 78 25.04 19.78 -31.46
CA PRO A 78 24.19 20.17 -32.56
C PRO A 78 24.75 21.46 -33.17
N SER A 79 24.93 21.48 -34.49
CA SER A 79 25.36 22.68 -35.22
C SER A 79 24.21 23.66 -35.46
N GLU A 80 22.97 23.22 -35.24
CA GLU A 80 21.75 24.00 -35.46
C GLU A 80 21.34 24.72 -34.18
N HIS A 81 21.02 26.00 -34.32
CA HIS A 81 20.59 26.86 -33.22
C HIS A 81 19.06 26.92 -33.19
N SER A 82 18.45 26.54 -32.06
CA SER A 82 17.01 26.74 -31.81
C SER A 82 16.77 28.14 -31.25
N THR A 83 15.61 28.72 -31.54
CA THR A 83 15.19 30.02 -30.99
C THR A 83 14.31 29.83 -29.77
N CYS A 84 14.55 30.59 -28.70
CA CYS A 84 13.76 30.48 -27.47
C CYS A 84 12.38 31.14 -27.62
N ASP A 85 11.30 30.40 -27.37
CA ASP A 85 9.93 30.92 -27.45
C ASP A 85 9.64 32.07 -26.48
N SER A 86 10.34 32.11 -25.35
CA SER A 86 10.11 33.13 -24.30
C SER A 86 10.91 34.42 -24.50
N CYS A 87 12.12 34.36 -25.08
CA CYS A 87 12.98 35.55 -25.22
C CYS A 87 13.52 35.80 -26.63
N GLY A 88 13.22 34.94 -27.60
CA GLY A 88 13.64 35.04 -29.00
C GLY A 88 15.14 34.83 -29.25
N LYS A 89 15.94 34.56 -28.20
CA LYS A 89 17.38 34.35 -28.35
C LYS A 89 17.69 32.96 -28.89
N ALA A 90 18.65 32.89 -29.79
CA ALA A 90 19.20 31.63 -30.27
C ALA A 90 19.97 30.90 -29.15
N PHE A 91 19.77 29.60 -29.01
CA PHE A 91 20.49 28.72 -28.11
C PHE A 91 20.71 27.36 -28.78
N LEU A 92 21.80 26.68 -28.43
CA LEU A 92 22.15 25.38 -29.04
C LEU A 92 21.55 24.21 -28.24
N LEU A 93 21.67 24.28 -26.92
CA LEU A 93 21.22 23.24 -26.00
C LEU A 93 20.50 23.91 -24.83
N SER A 94 19.41 23.29 -24.41
CA SER A 94 18.75 23.58 -23.14
C SER A 94 18.26 22.29 -22.50
N PHE A 95 18.06 22.31 -21.19
CA PHE A 95 17.52 21.16 -20.48
C PHE A 95 16.16 20.73 -21.05
N LEU A 96 15.30 21.70 -21.37
CA LEU A 96 13.95 21.44 -21.87
C LEU A 96 13.95 20.91 -23.30
N LEU A 97 14.85 21.40 -24.14
CA LEU A 97 15.01 20.91 -25.51
C LEU A 97 15.54 19.46 -25.51
N GLU A 98 16.58 19.16 -24.73
CA GLU A 98 17.18 17.82 -24.68
C GLU A 98 16.18 16.76 -24.16
N ASN A 99 15.45 17.07 -23.08
CA ASN A 99 14.63 16.09 -22.39
C ASN A 99 13.18 16.04 -22.87
N PHE A 100 12.61 17.17 -23.29
CA PHE A 100 11.18 17.32 -23.60
C PHE A 100 10.91 17.85 -25.02
N ALA A 101 11.94 18.18 -25.80
CA ALA A 101 11.83 18.85 -27.10
C ALA A 101 11.00 20.15 -27.04
N LEU A 102 11.20 20.93 -25.99
CA LEU A 102 10.59 22.25 -25.84
C LEU A 102 11.65 23.34 -26.05
N GLU A 103 11.36 24.29 -26.95
CA GLU A 103 12.31 25.32 -27.42
C GLU A 103 12.43 26.51 -26.45
N VAL A 104 12.81 26.22 -25.20
CA VAL A 104 13.00 27.24 -24.16
C VAL A 104 14.42 27.18 -23.61
N CYS A 105 15.12 28.30 -23.58
CA CYS A 105 16.47 28.39 -23.05
C CYS A 105 16.49 28.26 -21.52
N ASP A 106 17.62 27.84 -20.93
CA ASP A 106 17.71 27.59 -19.49
C ASP A 106 17.50 28.85 -18.62
N ASN A 107 17.73 30.04 -19.18
CA ASN A 107 17.46 31.32 -18.49
C ASN A 107 15.96 31.62 -18.38
N CYS A 108 15.15 31.16 -19.34
CA CYS A 108 13.69 31.34 -19.33
C CYS A 108 12.96 30.16 -18.66
N ARG A 109 13.70 29.14 -18.21
CA ARG A 109 13.13 27.97 -17.57
C ARG A 109 12.61 28.30 -16.18
N ASP A 110 11.30 28.45 -16.08
CA ASP A 110 10.57 28.50 -14.81
C ASP A 110 10.35 27.11 -14.20
N LYS A 111 11.05 26.79 -13.11
CA LYS A 111 11.00 25.49 -12.44
C LYS A 111 9.81 25.33 -11.49
N GLU A 112 9.20 26.43 -11.05
CA GLU A 112 8.16 26.41 -10.02
C GLU A 112 6.77 26.35 -10.63
N ASP A 113 6.56 27.04 -11.75
CA ASP A 113 5.25 27.17 -12.38
C ASP A 113 5.14 26.34 -13.68
N LYS A 114 5.38 26.95 -14.84
CA LYS A 114 5.11 26.33 -16.16
C LYS A 114 5.95 25.09 -16.46
N HIS A 115 7.25 25.12 -16.16
CA HIS A 115 8.18 24.02 -16.45
C HIS A 115 8.47 23.16 -15.23
N LYS A 116 7.53 23.14 -14.27
CA LYS A 116 7.55 22.23 -13.13
C LYS A 116 7.49 20.78 -13.62
N LEU A 117 8.30 19.94 -13.00
CA LEU A 117 8.28 18.50 -13.24
C LEU A 117 7.33 17.84 -12.26
N ILE A 118 6.35 17.09 -12.78
CA ILE A 118 5.34 16.38 -12.00
C ILE A 118 5.48 14.88 -12.21
N THR A 119 5.14 14.10 -11.17
CA THR A 119 5.25 12.64 -11.26
C THR A 119 4.11 12.04 -12.07
N ARG A 120 4.33 10.89 -12.73
CA ARG A 120 3.24 10.16 -13.44
C ARG A 120 1.98 9.99 -12.58
N THR A 121 2.16 9.72 -11.28
CA THR A 121 1.06 9.54 -10.31
C THR A 121 0.32 10.84 -10.02
N GLU A 122 1.03 11.94 -9.88
CA GLU A 122 0.47 13.29 -9.68
C GLU A 122 -0.29 13.72 -10.93
N SER A 123 0.30 13.57 -12.12
CA SER A 123 -0.35 13.87 -13.40
C SER A 123 -1.68 13.12 -13.58
N LYS A 124 -1.73 11.83 -13.21
CA LYS A 124 -2.96 11.03 -13.28
C LYS A 124 -4.01 11.45 -12.26
N ALA A 125 -3.58 11.90 -11.09
CA ALA A 125 -4.48 12.29 -10.01
C ALA A 125 -5.10 13.66 -10.29
N GLU A 126 -4.28 14.64 -10.70
CA GLU A 126 -4.70 16.01 -10.97
C GLU A 126 -5.42 16.14 -12.31
N TYR A 127 -4.88 15.56 -13.39
CA TYR A 127 -5.44 15.73 -14.74
C TYR A 127 -6.35 14.57 -15.20
N LEU A 128 -6.66 13.64 -14.30
CA LEU A 128 -7.49 12.46 -14.55
C LEU A 128 -7.05 11.61 -15.77
N LEU A 129 -5.77 11.69 -16.14
CA LEU A 129 -5.21 10.99 -17.29
C LEU A 129 -5.04 9.48 -17.04
N LYS A 130 -5.11 8.69 -18.11
CA LYS A 130 -4.85 7.25 -18.11
C LYS A 130 -3.49 6.95 -18.71
N ASP A 131 -2.99 5.72 -18.52
CA ASP A 131 -1.67 5.32 -19.05
C ASP A 131 -1.57 5.41 -20.58
N CYS A 132 -2.69 5.16 -21.28
CA CYS A 132 -2.74 5.32 -22.73
C CYS A 132 -2.52 6.77 -23.18
N ASP A 133 -2.88 7.74 -22.34
CA ASP A 133 -2.74 9.15 -22.67
C ASP A 133 -1.29 9.62 -22.57
N PHE A 134 -0.40 8.88 -21.90
CA PHE A 134 1.04 9.15 -21.88
C PHE A 134 1.77 8.37 -22.98
N ASP A 135 1.49 7.07 -23.08
CA ASP A 135 2.34 6.14 -23.84
C ASP A 135 1.84 5.88 -25.28
N ARG A 136 0.54 6.06 -25.56
CA ARG A 136 -0.08 5.66 -26.85
C ARG A 136 -0.55 6.81 -27.71
N ARG A 137 -1.05 7.88 -27.12
CA ARG A 137 -1.50 9.07 -27.87
C ARG A 137 -0.29 9.76 -28.51
N GLU A 138 -0.43 10.09 -29.79
CA GLU A 138 0.59 10.84 -30.54
C GLU A 138 0.46 12.35 -30.26
N PRO A 139 1.56 13.08 -30.03
CA PRO A 139 2.91 12.58 -29.77
C PRO A 139 3.02 11.96 -28.35
N PRO A 140 3.80 10.88 -28.16
CA PRO A 140 4.04 10.31 -26.83
C PRO A 140 4.74 11.33 -25.91
N LEU A 141 4.28 11.42 -24.67
CA LEU A 141 4.86 12.36 -23.71
C LEU A 141 6.25 11.90 -23.27
N LYS A 142 7.24 12.77 -23.42
CA LYS A 142 8.61 12.54 -22.95
C LYS A 142 8.69 12.66 -21.43
N PHE A 143 9.61 11.91 -20.82
CA PHE A 143 9.79 11.90 -19.38
C PHE A 143 11.25 11.70 -18.97
N ILE A 144 11.57 12.15 -17.77
CA ILE A 144 12.86 11.91 -17.10
C ILE A 144 12.68 10.83 -16.04
N VAL A 145 13.61 9.88 -16.00
CA VAL A 145 13.63 8.82 -14.99
C VAL A 145 14.54 9.26 -13.84
N LYS A 146 14.01 9.31 -12.61
CA LYS A 146 14.78 9.56 -11.38
C LYS A 146 14.59 8.42 -10.37
N LYS A 147 15.55 8.23 -9.45
CA LYS A 147 15.38 7.30 -8.32
C LYS A 147 14.30 7.83 -7.37
N ASN A 148 13.44 6.96 -6.86
CA ASN A 148 12.43 7.37 -5.88
C ASN A 148 13.11 7.63 -4.52
N PRO A 149 12.95 8.84 -3.91
CA PRO A 149 13.55 9.17 -2.63
C PRO A 149 12.99 8.34 -1.47
N HIS A 150 11.76 7.83 -1.59
CA HIS A 150 11.12 7.02 -0.56
C HIS A 150 11.35 5.51 -0.73
N TYR A 151 11.59 5.05 -1.96
CA TYR A 151 11.69 3.61 -2.25
C TYR A 151 12.88 3.32 -3.16
N THR A 152 13.86 2.58 -2.64
CA THR A 152 15.13 2.31 -3.32
C THR A 152 15.01 1.43 -4.56
N LEU A 153 13.99 0.58 -4.61
CA LEU A 153 13.76 -0.42 -5.67
C LEU A 153 12.92 0.10 -6.85
N GLY A 154 12.56 1.39 -6.86
CA GLY A 154 11.71 1.98 -7.90
C GLY A 154 12.25 3.28 -8.47
N SER A 155 12.15 3.45 -9.79
CA SER A 155 12.38 4.72 -10.46
C SER A 155 11.05 5.45 -10.70
N MET A 156 11.03 6.76 -10.46
CA MET A 156 9.93 7.64 -10.82
C MET A 156 10.08 8.17 -12.25
N LYS A 157 8.97 8.34 -12.96
CA LYS A 157 8.90 9.08 -14.21
C LYS A 157 8.37 10.48 -13.93
N LEU A 158 9.12 11.48 -14.39
CA LEU A 158 8.81 12.90 -14.28
C LEU A 158 8.44 13.46 -15.65
N TYR A 159 7.26 14.05 -15.73
CA TYR A 159 6.71 14.70 -16.92
C TYR A 159 6.70 16.20 -16.74
N LEU A 160 6.70 16.95 -17.84
CA LEU A 160 6.63 18.40 -17.82
C LEU A 160 5.17 18.84 -17.65
N LYS A 161 4.89 19.71 -16.67
CA LYS A 161 3.52 20.13 -16.32
C LYS A 161 2.76 20.71 -17.52
N CYS A 162 3.36 21.64 -18.28
CA CYS A 162 2.70 22.24 -19.44
C CYS A 162 2.28 21.21 -20.51
N GLN A 163 3.13 20.22 -20.84
CA GLN A 163 2.78 19.17 -21.80
C GLN A 163 1.65 18.26 -21.31
N VAL A 164 1.59 18.04 -19.99
CA VAL A 164 0.51 17.28 -19.36
C VAL A 164 -0.80 18.07 -19.39
N GLU A 165 -0.76 19.38 -19.16
CA GLU A 165 -1.92 20.27 -19.27
C GLU A 165 -2.49 20.29 -20.70
N GLU A 166 -1.63 20.43 -21.71
CA GLU A 166 -2.03 20.35 -23.12
C GLU A 166 -2.69 19.00 -23.42
N ARG A 167 -2.08 17.90 -22.98
CA ARG A 167 -2.66 16.55 -23.13
C ARG A 167 -3.98 16.41 -22.37
N ALA A 168 -4.14 17.05 -21.22
CA ALA A 168 -5.40 17.05 -20.49
C ALA A 168 -6.50 17.79 -21.24
N ILE A 169 -6.17 18.93 -21.85
CA ILE A 169 -7.08 19.69 -22.72
C ILE A 169 -7.47 18.85 -23.94
N GLU A 170 -6.55 18.10 -24.56
CA GLU A 170 -6.88 17.18 -25.66
C GLU A 170 -7.82 16.04 -25.25
N VAL A 171 -7.73 15.56 -24.00
CA VAL A 171 -8.53 14.43 -23.50
C VAL A 171 -9.91 14.89 -23.04
N TRP A 172 -9.98 16.03 -22.34
CA TRP A 172 -11.19 16.53 -21.68
C TRP A 172 -11.86 17.68 -22.43
N GLY A 173 -11.23 18.22 -23.47
CA GLY A 173 -11.71 19.35 -24.27
C GLY A 173 -11.35 20.71 -23.65
N SER A 174 -11.57 20.89 -22.35
CA SER A 174 -11.20 22.11 -21.62
C SER A 174 -10.80 21.82 -20.18
N LEU A 175 -10.04 22.74 -19.57
CA LEU A 175 -9.69 22.66 -18.14
C LEU A 175 -10.94 22.76 -17.26
N GLU A 176 -11.95 23.52 -17.67
CA GLU A 176 -13.22 23.63 -16.93
C GLU A 176 -14.00 22.31 -16.88
N GLU A 177 -13.94 21.50 -17.94
CA GLU A 177 -14.59 20.18 -17.96
C GLU A 177 -13.85 19.19 -17.04
N LEU A 178 -12.52 19.26 -17.04
CA LEU A 178 -11.67 18.48 -16.12
C LEU A 178 -12.00 18.81 -14.66
N ASP A 179 -12.09 20.09 -14.31
CA ASP A 179 -12.44 20.53 -12.94
C ASP A 179 -13.82 20.03 -12.52
N ARG A 180 -14.83 20.14 -13.40
CA ARG A 180 -16.17 19.61 -13.13
C ARG A 180 -16.18 18.10 -12.87
N GLU A 181 -15.38 17.33 -13.61
CA GLU A 181 -15.28 15.88 -13.40
C GLU A 181 -14.49 15.53 -12.12
N LEU A 182 -13.48 16.32 -11.74
CA LEU A 182 -12.78 16.19 -10.46
C LEU A 182 -13.74 16.39 -9.28
N GLU A 183 -14.51 17.49 -9.29
CA GLU A 183 -15.50 17.80 -8.25
C GLU A 183 -16.54 16.68 -8.11
N LYS A 184 -17.02 16.15 -9.24
CA LYS A 184 -17.95 15.02 -9.25
C LYS A 184 -17.34 13.78 -8.62
N LYS A 185 -16.08 13.45 -8.94
CA LYS A 185 -15.38 12.29 -8.36
C LYS A 185 -15.12 12.46 -6.86
N ASP A 186 -14.77 13.65 -6.40
CA ASP A 186 -14.60 13.91 -4.98
C ASP A 186 -15.92 13.90 -4.22
N GLY A 187 -17.00 14.42 -4.82
CA GLY A 187 -18.36 14.28 -4.31
C GLY A 187 -18.78 12.81 -4.19
N GLU A 188 -18.50 11.98 -5.19
CA GLU A 188 -18.74 10.53 -5.11
C GLU A 188 -17.90 9.85 -4.04
N ARG A 189 -16.62 10.20 -3.93
CA ARG A 189 -15.72 9.65 -2.91
C ARG A 189 -16.21 10.01 -1.51
N ALA A 190 -16.66 11.25 -1.28
CA ALA A 190 -17.25 11.68 -0.02
C ALA A 190 -18.53 10.89 0.29
N LYS A 191 -19.44 10.73 -0.69
CA LYS A 191 -20.65 9.91 -0.55
C LYS A 191 -20.33 8.46 -0.21
N ARG A 192 -19.33 7.85 -0.86
CA ARG A 192 -18.89 6.47 -0.57
C ARG A 192 -18.31 6.35 0.84
N LYS A 193 -17.50 7.31 1.28
CA LYS A 193 -16.97 7.37 2.66
C LYS A 193 -18.10 7.48 3.69
N GLN A 194 -19.08 8.36 3.44
CA GLN A 194 -20.24 8.52 4.33
C GLN A 194 -21.06 7.22 4.42
N LYS A 195 -21.35 6.58 3.27
CA LYS A 195 -22.07 5.30 3.24
C LYS A 195 -21.31 4.21 3.99
N ALA A 196 -19.98 4.12 3.81
CA ALA A 196 -19.15 3.16 4.51
C ALA A 196 -19.09 3.41 6.03
N PHE A 197 -19.09 4.68 6.46
CA PHE A 197 -19.19 5.05 7.86
C PHE A 197 -20.55 4.67 8.45
N ASN A 198 -21.65 5.05 7.79
CA ASN A 198 -23.01 4.70 8.22
C ASN A 198 -23.21 3.19 8.32
N LYS A 199 -22.65 2.42 7.37
CA LYS A 199 -22.65 0.96 7.41
C LYS A 199 -21.93 0.43 8.67
N ARG A 200 -20.73 0.92 8.95
CA ARG A 200 -19.97 0.56 10.16
C ARG A 200 -20.73 0.91 11.45
N VAL A 201 -21.36 2.08 11.51
CA VAL A 201 -22.20 2.47 12.67
C VAL A 201 -23.40 1.52 12.82
N LYS A 202 -24.06 1.15 11.72
CA LYS A 202 -25.18 0.20 11.74
C LYS A 202 -24.74 -1.18 12.24
N GLU A 203 -23.61 -1.68 11.74
CA GLU A 203 -23.02 -2.96 12.19
C GLU A 203 -22.70 -2.90 13.69
N LEU A 204 -22.05 -1.84 14.16
CA LEU A 204 -21.76 -1.63 15.58
C LEU A 204 -23.03 -1.65 16.44
N ARG A 205 -24.08 -0.92 16.02
CA ARG A 205 -25.38 -0.91 16.72
C ARG A 205 -26.00 -2.31 16.78
N MET A 206 -25.90 -3.08 15.70
CA MET A 206 -26.42 -4.44 15.66
C MET A 206 -25.66 -5.36 16.63
N THR A 207 -24.33 -5.27 16.66
CA THR A 207 -23.48 -6.04 17.59
C THR A 207 -23.82 -5.73 19.04
N VAL A 208 -23.91 -4.44 19.41
CA VAL A 208 -24.28 -4.02 20.77
C VAL A 208 -25.70 -4.47 21.13
N ARG A 209 -26.65 -4.36 20.18
CA ARG A 209 -28.02 -4.82 20.40
C ARG A 209 -28.07 -6.32 20.63
N SER A 210 -27.32 -7.12 19.86
CA SER A 210 -27.26 -8.56 20.07
C SER A 210 -26.59 -8.95 21.39
N SER A 211 -25.58 -8.20 21.85
CA SER A 211 -24.93 -8.49 23.15
C SER A 211 -25.81 -8.12 24.35
N LEU A 212 -26.65 -7.09 24.22
CA LEU A 212 -27.59 -6.68 25.26
C LEU A 212 -28.92 -7.45 25.21
N TYR A 213 -29.20 -8.15 24.12
CA TYR A 213 -30.45 -8.90 23.95
C TYR A 213 -30.50 -10.08 24.92
N ARG A 214 -31.43 -10.00 25.87
CA ARG A 214 -31.82 -11.13 26.73
C ARG A 214 -33.14 -11.70 26.22
N PRO A 215 -33.27 -13.02 26.02
CA PRO A 215 -34.52 -13.64 25.62
C PRO A 215 -35.64 -13.27 26.59
N PRO A 216 -36.85 -12.91 26.11
CA PRO A 216 -38.01 -12.75 26.98
C PRO A 216 -38.27 -14.09 27.69
N GLY A 217 -38.38 -14.04 29.03
CA GLY A 217 -38.43 -15.23 29.90
C GLY A 217 -37.15 -15.52 30.68
N THR A 218 -36.04 -14.84 30.39
CA THR A 218 -34.80 -14.89 31.22
C THR A 218 -34.90 -13.98 32.44
N ASN A 219 -35.86 -13.05 32.44
CA ASN A 219 -36.14 -12.23 33.61
C ASN A 219 -36.89 -13.10 34.61
N HIS A 220 -36.17 -13.51 35.64
CA HIS A 220 -36.74 -14.22 36.76
C HIS A 220 -37.75 -13.32 37.48
N VAL A 221 -39.00 -13.76 37.60
CA VAL A 221 -40.01 -13.10 38.44
C VAL A 221 -39.79 -13.56 39.87
N HIS A 222 -39.35 -12.64 40.74
CA HIS A 222 -39.06 -12.96 42.13
C HIS A 222 -40.34 -13.25 42.92
N SER A 223 -40.50 -14.49 43.38
CA SER A 223 -41.40 -14.85 44.46
C SER A 223 -40.60 -14.87 45.77
N TYR A 224 -40.92 -13.94 46.67
CA TYR A 224 -40.26 -13.82 47.96
C TYR A 224 -41.02 -14.63 49.02
N GLY A 225 -40.27 -15.42 49.81
CA GLY A 225 -40.78 -16.17 50.94
C GLY A 225 -41.00 -15.30 52.18
N ASP A 226 -41.01 -15.95 53.36
CA ASP A 226 -41.26 -15.32 54.65
C ASP A 226 -40.21 -14.26 55.02
N GLU A 227 -40.62 -13.24 55.79
CA GLU A 227 -39.72 -12.19 56.28
C GLU A 227 -38.89 -12.66 57.47
N GLU A 228 -37.57 -12.52 57.37
CA GLU A 228 -36.63 -12.72 58.46
C GLU A 228 -36.06 -11.37 58.92
N HIS A 229 -35.91 -11.21 60.23
CA HIS A 229 -35.39 -9.99 60.86
C HIS A 229 -33.97 -10.22 61.34
N ASP A 230 -33.05 -9.36 60.91
CA ASP A 230 -31.67 -9.36 61.37
C ASP A 230 -31.52 -8.39 62.56
N ALA A 231 -31.46 -8.95 63.77
CA ALA A 231 -31.43 -8.19 65.02
C ALA A 231 -30.14 -7.38 65.24
N ASP A 232 -29.07 -7.68 64.49
CA ASP A 232 -27.80 -6.96 64.61
C ASP A 232 -27.78 -5.65 63.78
N ASN A 233 -28.60 -5.58 62.72
CA ASN A 233 -28.67 -4.42 61.81
C ASN A 233 -30.04 -3.72 61.79
N ASP A 234 -31.03 -4.18 62.57
CA ASP A 234 -32.42 -3.69 62.55
C ASP A 234 -33.06 -3.67 61.13
N GLU A 235 -32.66 -4.62 60.27
CA GLU A 235 -33.16 -4.73 58.89
C GLU A 235 -34.00 -6.01 58.70
N TYR A 236 -35.10 -5.88 57.95
CA TYR A 236 -35.90 -7.02 57.50
C TYR A 236 -35.44 -7.44 56.12
N PHE A 237 -35.36 -8.73 55.85
CA PHE A 237 -35.03 -9.22 54.52
C PHE A 237 -35.97 -10.34 54.09
N LYS A 238 -36.17 -10.41 52.77
CA LYS A 238 -36.87 -11.50 52.09
C LYS A 238 -35.94 -12.14 51.08
N ILE A 239 -35.92 -13.47 51.07
CA ILE A 239 -35.16 -14.25 50.10
C ILE A 239 -36.13 -14.80 49.05
N CYS A 240 -35.75 -14.71 47.79
CA CYS A 240 -36.50 -15.31 46.70
C CYS A 240 -36.23 -16.82 46.63
N ASP A 241 -37.27 -17.64 46.74
CA ASP A 241 -37.18 -19.11 46.84
C ASP A 241 -36.55 -19.78 45.61
N SER A 242 -36.66 -19.12 44.46
CA SER A 242 -36.28 -19.65 43.15
C SER A 242 -34.89 -19.21 42.67
N CYS A 243 -34.31 -18.14 43.23
CA CYS A 243 -33.01 -17.62 42.77
C CYS A 243 -32.08 -17.16 43.89
N GLY A 244 -32.52 -17.19 45.15
CA GLY A 244 -31.72 -16.77 46.30
C GLY A 244 -31.44 -15.27 46.37
N HIS A 245 -32.14 -14.45 45.58
CA HIS A 245 -32.00 -13.00 45.65
C HIS A 245 -32.54 -12.46 46.98
N ARG A 246 -31.71 -11.71 47.71
CA ARG A 246 -32.04 -11.08 49.00
C ARG A 246 -32.49 -9.64 48.77
N MET A 247 -33.70 -9.32 49.23
CA MET A 247 -34.24 -7.97 49.25
C MET A 247 -34.33 -7.51 50.72
N SER A 248 -33.46 -6.60 51.14
CA SER A 248 -33.51 -5.98 52.48
C SER A 248 -34.31 -4.67 52.46
N TYR A 249 -35.03 -4.39 53.54
CA TYR A 249 -35.79 -3.17 53.78
C TYR A 249 -35.95 -2.91 55.27
N GLU A 250 -36.13 -1.64 55.62
CA GLU A 250 -36.42 -1.20 56.99
C GLU A 250 -37.95 -1.07 57.17
N LYS A 251 -38.49 -1.56 58.29
CA LYS A 251 -39.92 -1.49 58.60
C LYS A 251 -40.13 -0.43 59.69
N MET A 252 -40.75 0.69 59.33
CA MET A 252 -41.15 1.76 60.27
C MET A 252 -42.29 1.32 61.19
#